data_AF-A0AAE0USV5-F1
#
_entry.id   AF-A0AAE0USV5-F1
#
_cell.length_a   1.000
_cell.length_b   1.000
_cell.length_c   1.000
_cell.angle_alpha   90.00
_cell.angle_beta   90.00
_cell.angle_gamma   90.00
#
_symmetry.space_group_name_H-M   'P 1'
#
loop_
_entity.id
_entity.type
_entity.pdbx_description
1 polymer ?
#
loop_
_entity_poly.entity_id
_entity_poly.type
_entity_poly.pdbx_seq_one_letter_code
_entity_poly.pdbx_strand_id
1 'polypeptide(L)'
;MISYGVNRGQEQEVLSRRAHDKEGQKGQERTKVNSSSLQLEITNLPIYQSGKGYKAISKALGLPRTTVRAIIYKWRKHGTVENLPRSGRPTKITPRAQRQLIQEVTKDPTTTSKELQASLASVKKKNITPTVKYGGGSVMVWGCSAASGPGRLAVINGTMNSAVYQKILKENVRPSVCDLKLKRTWVLQQDNDPKHTSKSTSEWLKKNKMKTLEWPSQSPDLNPIEMLWHDLKKVVHARKPSNVAELQQFCKDEWAKIPPQRCNRPIASYGKRLIAVVAAKGGPTSY
;
A
#
# COMPACT_ATOMS: atom_id res chain seq x y z
N MET A 1 5.13 -7.30 -2.92
CA MET A 1 5.54 -7.95 -1.65
C MET A 1 4.34 -8.61 -1.03
N ILE A 2 4.45 -9.85 -0.52
CA ILE A 2 3.30 -10.56 0.07
C ILE A 2 3.71 -11.32 1.33
N SER A 3 2.84 -11.30 2.34
CA SER A 3 2.90 -12.14 3.55
C SER A 3 1.90 -13.31 3.44
N TYR A 4 2.33 -14.51 3.82
CA TYR A 4 1.57 -15.76 3.74
C TYR A 4 1.36 -16.36 5.13
N GLY A 5 0.14 -16.71 5.54
CA GLY A 5 -0.14 -17.32 6.85
C GLY A 5 -0.32 -18.85 6.80
N VAL A 6 0.05 -19.54 7.89
CA VAL A 6 -0.27 -20.97 8.12
C VAL A 6 -1.68 -21.11 8.69
N ASN A 7 -2.44 -22.09 8.21
CA ASN A 7 -3.83 -22.33 8.59
C ASN A 7 -3.88 -23.44 9.65
N ARG A 8 -4.41 -23.17 10.85
CA ARG A 8 -4.82 -24.21 11.81
C ARG A 8 -6.26 -23.94 12.27
N GLY A 9 -7.08 -24.99 12.22
CA GLY A 9 -8.41 -24.99 12.79
C GLY A 9 -8.38 -25.01 14.32
N GLN A 10 -9.33 -24.26 14.87
CA GLN A 10 -9.97 -24.32 16.19
C GLN A 10 -9.18 -24.23 17.52
N GLU A 11 -9.84 -23.48 18.42
CA GLU A 11 -9.87 -23.47 19.90
C GLU A 11 -8.82 -22.74 20.77
N GLN A 12 -9.38 -21.75 21.51
CA GLN A 12 -9.14 -21.28 22.91
C GLN A 12 -7.70 -20.94 23.37
N GLU A 13 -7.43 -20.06 24.34
CA GLU A 13 -8.03 -18.91 25.05
C GLU A 13 -6.87 -18.43 25.98
N VAL A 14 -7.02 -17.28 26.65
CA VAL A 14 -6.32 -16.92 27.92
C VAL A 14 -5.06 -16.01 27.86
N LEU A 15 -5.33 -14.72 28.12
CA LEU A 15 -4.73 -13.80 29.10
C LEU A 15 -3.33 -13.14 28.89
N SER A 16 -3.40 -11.84 28.54
CA SER A 16 -3.24 -10.68 29.44
C SER A 16 -1.88 -10.30 30.08
N ARG A 17 -1.58 -8.98 29.91
CA ARG A 17 -0.74 -8.05 30.72
C ARG A 17 0.78 -8.23 30.59
N ARG A 18 1.63 -7.19 30.59
CA ARG A 18 1.50 -5.78 30.98
C ARG A 18 2.63 -4.99 30.31
N ALA A 19 2.37 -3.71 30.04
CA ALA A 19 3.36 -2.70 29.71
C ALA A 19 4.20 -2.31 30.94
N HIS A 20 5.44 -1.87 30.72
CA HIS A 20 6.04 -0.76 31.46
C HIS A 20 7.18 -0.12 30.63
N ASP A 21 6.95 1.15 30.31
CA ASP A 21 7.84 2.31 30.39
C ASP A 21 9.24 2.27 29.78
N LYS A 22 9.45 3.17 28.80
CA LYS A 22 10.50 4.21 28.87
C LYS A 22 10.04 5.46 28.12
N GLU A 23 9.55 6.46 28.85
CA GLU A 23 9.57 7.85 28.40
C GLU A 23 10.86 8.52 28.85
N GLY A 24 11.37 9.40 28.00
CA GLY A 24 12.45 10.33 28.34
C GLY A 24 13.41 10.59 27.19
N GLN A 25 13.03 11.50 26.29
CA GLN A 25 13.96 12.57 25.87
C GLN A 25 13.23 13.71 25.14
N LYS A 26 13.56 14.91 25.61
CA LYS A 26 13.06 16.23 25.26
C LYS A 26 13.13 16.51 23.76
N GLY A 27 11.97 16.74 23.14
CA GLY A 27 11.83 17.39 21.84
C GLY A 27 11.25 18.79 22.04
N GLN A 28 11.94 19.80 21.52
CA GLN A 28 11.51 21.19 21.49
C GLN A 28 10.02 21.33 21.13
N GLU A 29 9.31 22.00 22.01
CA GLU A 29 7.91 22.39 21.86
C GLU A 29 7.81 23.45 20.75
N ARG A 30 7.66 22.98 19.49
CA ARG A 30 7.09 23.82 18.44
C ARG A 30 5.62 24.01 18.79
N THR A 31 5.27 25.20 19.27
CA THR A 31 3.90 25.67 19.40
C THR A 31 3.19 25.44 18.07
N LYS A 32 2.39 24.38 17.99
CA LYS A 32 1.52 24.09 16.85
C LYS A 32 0.42 25.14 16.88
N VAL A 33 0.65 26.28 16.23
CA VAL A 33 -0.45 27.21 15.94
C VAL A 33 -1.47 26.46 15.10
N ASN A 34 -2.72 26.39 15.58
CA ASN A 34 -3.80 25.66 14.92
C ASN A 34 -4.00 26.21 13.50
N SER A 35 -4.01 25.33 12.49
CA SER A 35 -4.20 25.70 11.08
C SER A 35 -5.51 26.45 10.84
N SER A 36 -6.56 26.20 11.63
CA SER A 36 -7.82 26.96 11.54
C SER A 36 -7.67 28.40 12.06
N SER A 37 -6.83 28.61 13.09
CA SER A 37 -6.57 29.95 13.66
C SER A 37 -5.84 30.85 12.66
N LEU A 38 -4.81 30.35 11.98
CA LEU A 38 -4.09 31.09 10.94
C LEU A 38 -4.98 31.42 9.73
N GLN A 39 -5.97 30.55 9.45
CA GLN A 39 -6.89 30.73 8.34
C GLN A 39 -7.92 31.82 8.63
N LEU A 40 -8.46 31.85 9.86
CA LEU A 40 -9.33 32.93 10.36
C LEU A 40 -8.61 34.28 10.41
N GLU A 41 -7.36 34.28 10.88
CA GLU A 41 -6.55 35.50 11.00
C GLU A 41 -6.31 36.15 9.62
N ILE A 42 -5.97 35.36 8.59
CA ILE A 42 -5.77 35.88 7.22
C ILE A 42 -7.06 36.48 6.64
N THR A 43 -8.22 35.85 6.82
CA THR A 43 -9.47 36.34 6.22
C THR A 43 -10.04 37.55 6.93
N ASN A 44 -9.75 37.71 8.22
CA ASN A 44 -10.22 38.82 9.04
C ASN A 44 -9.22 39.99 9.10
N LEU A 45 -8.07 39.89 8.43
CA LEU A 45 -7.11 40.98 8.38
C LEU A 45 -7.69 42.19 7.64
N PRO A 46 -7.68 43.41 8.24
CA PRO A 46 -8.06 44.66 7.58
C PRO A 46 -7.25 44.90 6.29
N ILE A 47 -6.02 44.38 6.23
CA ILE A 47 -5.12 44.41 5.07
C ILE A 47 -5.69 43.63 3.87
N TYR A 48 -6.35 42.49 4.10
CA TYR A 48 -7.00 41.74 3.03
C TYR A 48 -8.30 42.40 2.59
N GLN A 49 -9.10 42.89 3.55
CA GLN A 49 -10.35 43.63 3.30
C GLN A 49 -10.12 44.94 2.53
N SER A 50 -8.96 45.58 2.71
CA SER A 50 -8.51 46.75 1.94
C SER A 50 -7.90 46.43 0.57
N GLY A 51 -8.00 45.19 0.09
CA GLY A 51 -7.58 44.80 -1.26
C GLY A 51 -6.08 44.68 -1.47
N LYS A 52 -5.26 44.65 -0.41
CA LYS A 52 -3.80 44.55 -0.55
C LYS A 52 -3.36 43.17 -1.06
N GLY A 53 -2.32 43.13 -1.89
CA GLY A 53 -1.82 41.91 -2.51
C GLY A 53 -1.13 40.93 -1.53
N TYR A 54 -0.99 39.67 -1.95
CA TYR A 54 -0.49 38.55 -1.11
C TYR A 54 0.86 38.81 -0.41
N LYS A 55 1.73 39.64 -1.00
CA LYS A 55 3.04 40.00 -0.44
C LYS A 55 2.91 40.81 0.86
N ALA A 56 1.94 41.71 0.94
CA ALA A 56 1.70 42.53 2.13
C ALA A 56 1.16 41.68 3.29
N ILE A 57 0.21 40.78 2.99
CA ILE A 57 -0.39 39.86 3.97
C ILE A 57 0.66 38.87 4.50
N SER A 58 1.50 38.34 3.62
CA SER A 58 2.61 37.45 3.99
C SER A 58 3.60 38.12 4.96
N LYS A 59 3.97 39.38 4.71
CA LYS A 59 4.87 40.14 5.57
C LYS A 59 4.24 40.47 6.93
N ALA A 60 2.95 40.80 6.96
CA ALA A 60 2.25 41.14 8.20
C ALA A 60 2.11 39.95 9.17
N LEU A 61 1.96 38.73 8.63
CA LEU A 61 1.74 37.52 9.44
C LEU A 61 2.98 36.62 9.59
N GLY A 62 4.10 36.97 8.96
CA GLY A 62 5.29 36.10 8.94
C GLY A 62 5.07 34.75 8.26
N LEU A 63 4.06 34.63 7.38
CA LEU A 63 3.69 33.39 6.72
C LEU A 63 4.24 33.32 5.29
N PRO A 64 4.57 32.12 4.77
CA PRO A 64 4.92 31.96 3.37
C PRO A 64 3.82 32.47 2.43
N ARG A 65 4.19 33.20 1.39
CA ARG A 65 3.26 33.75 0.37
C ARG A 65 2.39 32.66 -0.28
N THR A 66 2.92 31.45 -0.41
CA THR A 66 2.20 30.26 -0.92
C THR A 66 1.05 29.84 0.01
N THR A 67 1.27 29.86 1.31
CA THR A 67 0.25 29.57 2.33
C THR A 67 -0.87 30.60 2.31
N VAL A 68 -0.53 31.90 2.28
CA VAL A 68 -1.51 33.00 2.13
C VAL A 68 -2.36 32.81 0.88
N ARG A 69 -1.72 32.49 -0.27
CA ARG A 69 -2.42 32.26 -1.54
C ARG A 69 -3.36 31.06 -1.48
N ALA A 70 -2.93 29.95 -0.87
CA ALA A 70 -3.75 28.73 -0.75
C ALA A 70 -4.99 28.96 0.12
N ILE A 71 -4.85 29.70 1.21
CA ILE A 71 -5.94 30.02 2.14
C ILE A 71 -6.98 30.93 1.47
N ILE A 72 -6.54 32.01 0.82
CA ILE A 72 -7.44 32.93 0.10
C ILE A 72 -8.14 32.20 -1.05
N TYR A 73 -7.44 31.35 -1.80
CA TYR A 73 -8.06 30.55 -2.86
C TYR A 73 -9.15 29.62 -2.30
N LYS A 74 -8.88 28.92 -1.19
CA LYS A 74 -9.86 28.04 -0.53
C LYS A 74 -11.10 28.83 -0.08
N TRP A 75 -10.90 29.98 0.56
CA TRP A 75 -12.00 30.83 1.01
C TRP A 75 -12.84 31.36 -0.16
N ARG A 76 -12.20 31.86 -1.23
CA ARG A 76 -12.93 32.31 -2.44
C ARG A 76 -13.74 31.19 -3.11
N LYS A 77 -13.23 29.97 -3.08
CA LYS A 77 -13.85 28.82 -3.74
C LYS A 77 -14.95 28.15 -2.91
N HIS A 78 -14.77 28.09 -1.60
CA HIS A 78 -15.62 27.28 -0.71
C HIS A 78 -16.30 28.09 0.40
N GLY A 79 -16.06 29.40 0.51
CA GLY A 79 -16.64 30.28 1.51
C GLY A 79 -16.21 29.98 2.95
N THR A 80 -15.28 29.04 3.15
CA THR A 80 -14.91 28.53 4.47
C THR A 80 -13.42 28.62 4.72
N VAL A 81 -13.10 28.97 5.96
CA VAL A 81 -11.75 28.88 6.52
C VAL A 81 -11.52 27.56 7.22
N GLU A 82 -12.55 26.74 7.45
CA GLU A 82 -12.35 25.43 8.09
C GLU A 82 -11.64 24.43 7.19
N ASN A 83 -11.04 23.42 7.81
CA ASN A 83 -10.42 22.32 7.08
C ASN A 83 -11.51 21.53 6.35
N LEU A 84 -11.41 21.47 5.01
CA LEU A 84 -12.31 20.65 4.21
C LEU A 84 -12.10 19.17 4.57
N PRO A 85 -13.17 18.36 4.58
CA PRO A 85 -13.05 16.93 4.78
C PRO A 85 -12.09 16.37 3.73
N ARG A 86 -11.02 15.73 4.19
CA ARG A 86 -10.07 15.06 3.30
C ARG A 86 -10.82 13.94 2.59
N SER A 87 -10.48 13.69 1.33
CA SER A 87 -10.84 12.45 0.65
C SER A 87 -10.16 11.29 1.39
N GLY A 88 -10.86 10.76 2.39
CA GLY A 88 -10.44 9.58 3.12
C GLY A 88 -10.41 8.36 2.23
N ARG A 89 -9.93 7.24 2.78
CA ARG A 89 -10.04 5.94 2.11
C ARG A 89 -11.53 5.67 1.82
N PRO A 90 -11.90 5.28 0.59
CA PRO A 90 -13.29 4.92 0.27
C PRO A 90 -13.86 3.94 1.29
N THR A 91 -15.11 4.16 1.70
CA THR A 91 -15.77 3.30 2.70
C THR A 91 -15.90 1.88 2.14
N LYS A 92 -15.51 0.89 2.94
CA LYS A 92 -15.57 -0.54 2.55
C LYS A 92 -16.99 -1.10 2.51
N ILE A 93 -17.95 -0.35 3.05
CA ILE A 93 -19.36 -0.73 3.20
C ILE A 93 -20.18 0.27 2.38
N THR A 94 -21.11 -0.26 1.60
CA THR A 94 -22.03 0.58 0.82
C THR A 94 -23.04 1.27 1.75
N PRO A 95 -23.59 2.44 1.38
CA PRO A 95 -24.63 3.09 2.18
C PRO A 95 -25.83 2.17 2.49
N ARG A 96 -26.16 1.26 1.56
CA ARG A 96 -27.23 0.27 1.74
C ARG A 96 -26.89 -0.76 2.84
N ALA A 97 -25.69 -1.34 2.78
CA ALA A 97 -25.24 -2.29 3.79
C ALA A 97 -25.10 -1.62 5.17
N GLN A 98 -24.70 -0.34 5.22
CA GLN A 98 -24.68 0.44 6.45
C GLN A 98 -26.08 0.63 7.05
N ARG A 99 -27.09 0.98 6.23
CA ARG A 99 -28.48 1.11 6.71
C ARG A 99 -29.05 -0.21 7.21
N GLN A 100 -28.77 -1.31 6.52
CA GLN A 100 -29.21 -2.64 6.94
C GLN A 100 -28.59 -3.04 8.29
N LEU A 101 -27.29 -2.77 8.48
CA LEU A 101 -26.63 -3.05 9.74
C LEU A 101 -27.19 -2.22 10.90
N ILE A 102 -27.49 -0.94 10.65
CA ILE A 102 -28.18 -0.08 11.63
C ILE A 102 -29.56 -0.67 11.95
N GLN A 103 -30.33 -1.10 10.95
CA GLN A 103 -31.65 -1.71 11.18
C GLN A 103 -31.58 -3.01 11.98
N GLU A 104 -30.63 -3.90 11.69
CA GLU A 104 -30.45 -5.16 12.41
C GLU A 104 -30.08 -4.93 13.88
N VAL A 105 -29.10 -4.04 14.14
CA VAL A 105 -28.70 -3.67 15.50
C VAL A 105 -29.83 -2.95 16.26
N THR A 106 -30.65 -2.15 15.56
CA THR A 106 -31.78 -1.45 16.19
C THR A 106 -32.94 -2.40 16.50
N LYS A 107 -33.13 -3.45 15.69
CA LYS A 107 -34.20 -4.44 15.85
C LYS A 107 -33.91 -5.45 16.96
N ASP A 108 -32.64 -5.84 17.09
CA ASP A 108 -32.18 -6.68 18.17
C ASP A 108 -30.82 -6.17 18.69
N PRO A 109 -30.81 -5.40 19.80
CA PRO A 109 -29.59 -4.84 20.35
C PRO A 109 -28.66 -5.88 20.97
N THR A 110 -29.09 -7.15 21.07
CA THR A 110 -28.27 -8.27 21.56
C THR A 110 -27.54 -9.03 20.45
N THR A 111 -27.78 -8.67 19.18
CA THR A 111 -27.14 -9.29 18.02
C THR A 111 -25.61 -9.21 18.12
N THR A 112 -24.95 -10.35 17.99
CA THR A 112 -23.49 -10.44 18.11
C THR A 112 -22.78 -9.95 16.84
N SER A 113 -21.54 -9.51 17.00
CA SER A 113 -20.68 -9.12 15.87
C SER A 113 -20.49 -10.24 14.83
N LYS A 114 -20.61 -11.51 15.21
CA LYS A 114 -20.54 -12.66 14.28
C LYS A 114 -21.79 -12.77 13.42
N GLU A 115 -22.97 -12.58 14.00
CA GLU A 115 -24.25 -12.62 13.31
C GLU A 115 -24.39 -11.45 12.32
N LEU A 116 -23.99 -10.24 12.73
CA LEU A 116 -23.93 -9.06 11.85
C LEU A 116 -22.93 -9.25 10.70
N GLN A 117 -21.84 -9.99 10.91
CA GLN A 117 -20.90 -10.31 9.83
C GLN A 117 -21.48 -11.33 8.85
N ALA A 118 -22.26 -12.30 9.35
CA ALA A 118 -22.96 -13.28 8.52
C ALA A 118 -24.07 -12.64 7.68
N SER A 119 -24.85 -11.71 8.26
CA SER A 119 -25.86 -10.95 7.52
C SER A 119 -25.22 -10.07 6.43
N LEU A 120 -24.10 -9.40 6.75
CA LEU A 120 -23.30 -8.63 5.78
C LEU A 120 -22.71 -9.49 4.65
N ALA A 121 -22.41 -10.76 4.91
CA ALA A 121 -21.87 -11.67 3.90
C ALA A 121 -22.90 -11.93 2.79
N SER A 122 -24.20 -11.96 3.11
CA SER A 122 -25.29 -12.08 2.12
C SER A 122 -25.38 -10.88 1.16
N VAL A 123 -24.81 -9.72 1.53
CA VAL A 123 -24.89 -8.46 0.78
C VAL A 123 -23.66 -8.20 -0.10
N LYS A 124 -22.59 -9.01 -0.01
CA LYS A 124 -21.31 -8.71 -0.67
C LYS A 124 -21.13 -9.30 -2.08
N LYS A 125 -21.04 -8.39 -3.05
CA LYS A 125 -20.36 -8.56 -4.36
C LYS A 125 -18.85 -8.79 -4.17
N LYS A 126 -18.36 -9.95 -4.65
CA LYS A 126 -17.04 -10.37 -5.21
C LYS A 126 -15.68 -9.81 -4.74
N ASN A 127 -15.55 -8.70 -4.00
CA ASN A 127 -14.26 -8.01 -3.84
C ASN A 127 -13.77 -7.83 -2.39
N ILE A 128 -14.27 -8.62 -1.44
CA ILE A 128 -13.81 -8.53 -0.05
C ILE A 128 -13.27 -9.88 0.39
N THR A 129 -11.96 -10.05 0.26
CA THR A 129 -11.23 -11.15 0.89
C THR A 129 -11.09 -10.82 2.38
N PRO A 130 -11.72 -11.57 3.30
CA PRO A 130 -11.50 -11.37 4.73
C PRO A 130 -10.03 -11.63 5.06
N THR A 131 -9.35 -10.64 5.64
CA THR A 131 -8.01 -10.82 6.20
C THR A 131 -8.16 -11.39 7.59
N VAL A 132 -8.28 -12.71 7.69
CA VAL A 132 -8.26 -13.41 8.98
C VAL A 132 -6.81 -13.51 9.42
N LYS A 133 -6.47 -12.94 10.59
CA LYS A 133 -5.16 -13.16 11.20
C LYS A 133 -5.19 -14.53 11.87
N TYR A 134 -4.69 -15.56 11.19
CA TYR A 134 -4.51 -16.89 11.77
C TYR A 134 -3.25 -16.91 12.66
N GLY A 135 -3.31 -17.64 13.77
CA GLY A 135 -2.20 -17.79 14.73
C GLY A 135 -1.03 -18.67 14.24
N GLY A 136 -1.11 -19.26 13.05
CA GLY A 136 -0.09 -20.19 12.53
C GLY A 136 1.24 -19.54 12.09
N GLY A 137 1.37 -18.21 12.20
CA GLY A 137 2.54 -17.48 11.75
C GLY A 137 2.48 -17.14 10.26
N SER A 138 3.41 -16.29 9.80
CA SER A 138 3.45 -15.88 8.39
C SER A 138 4.86 -15.74 7.82
N VAL A 139 5.00 -15.91 6.51
CA VAL A 139 6.24 -15.76 5.76
C VAL A 139 6.12 -14.59 4.80
N MET A 140 7.10 -13.68 4.85
CA MET A 140 7.27 -12.64 3.84
C MET A 140 8.28 -13.12 2.79
N VAL A 141 7.90 -13.02 1.52
CA VAL A 141 8.80 -13.35 0.39
C VAL A 141 8.95 -12.17 -0.56
N TRP A 142 10.12 -12.10 -1.19
CA TRP A 142 10.41 -11.25 -2.34
C TRP A 142 10.83 -12.13 -3.51
N GLY A 143 10.40 -11.78 -4.72
CA GLY A 143 10.85 -12.47 -5.93
C GLY A 143 10.80 -11.53 -7.11
N CYS A 144 11.50 -11.92 -8.17
CA CYS A 144 11.51 -11.22 -9.45
C CYS A 144 11.25 -12.20 -10.59
N SER A 145 10.77 -11.70 -11.73
CA SER A 145 10.53 -12.52 -12.92
C SER A 145 10.76 -11.69 -14.18
N ALA A 146 11.09 -12.37 -15.27
CA ALA A 146 11.14 -11.82 -16.61
C ALA A 146 10.37 -12.72 -17.58
N ALA A 147 10.27 -12.31 -18.85
CA ALA A 147 9.59 -13.10 -19.88
C ALA A 147 10.21 -14.50 -20.05
N SER A 148 11.51 -14.65 -19.79
CA SER A 148 12.22 -15.92 -19.85
C SER A 148 12.01 -16.84 -18.65
N GLY A 149 11.37 -16.39 -17.56
CA GLY A 149 11.09 -17.25 -16.41
C GLY A 149 11.04 -16.55 -15.05
N PRO A 150 10.77 -17.33 -13.98
CA PRO A 150 10.93 -16.86 -12.61
C PRO A 150 12.41 -16.61 -12.32
N GLY A 151 12.72 -15.47 -11.73
CA GLY A 151 14.02 -15.21 -11.12
C GLY A 151 14.10 -15.82 -9.72
N ARG A 152 15.05 -15.35 -8.91
CA ARG A 152 15.23 -15.87 -7.54
C ARG A 152 14.11 -15.40 -6.60
N LEU A 153 13.77 -16.27 -5.65
CA LEU A 153 12.86 -16.00 -4.54
C LEU A 153 13.65 -15.93 -3.22
N ALA A 154 13.53 -14.82 -2.50
CA ALA A 154 14.13 -14.58 -1.21
C ALA A 154 13.07 -14.62 -0.10
N VAL A 155 13.35 -15.37 0.97
CA VAL A 155 12.56 -15.33 2.21
C VAL A 155 13.07 -14.20 3.08
N ILE A 156 12.15 -13.43 3.65
CA ILE A 156 12.44 -12.27 4.50
C ILE A 156 12.04 -12.60 5.92
N ASN A 157 13.01 -12.57 6.83
CA ASN A 157 12.79 -12.72 8.25
C ASN A 157 12.43 -11.36 8.86
N GLY A 158 11.21 -11.23 9.36
CA GLY A 158 10.70 -10.00 9.96
C GLY A 158 10.21 -8.97 8.93
N THR A 159 10.29 -7.69 9.29
CA THR A 159 9.80 -6.58 8.46
C THR A 159 10.90 -6.11 7.50
N MET A 160 10.59 -6.05 6.20
CA MET A 160 11.51 -5.50 5.21
C MET A 160 11.60 -3.97 5.34
N ASN A 161 12.78 -3.47 5.71
CA ASN A 161 13.14 -2.06 5.61
C ASN A 161 13.98 -1.79 4.34
N SER A 162 14.43 -0.54 4.14
CA SER A 162 15.22 -0.17 2.96
C SER A 162 16.57 -0.91 2.88
N ALA A 163 17.25 -1.13 4.01
CA ALA A 163 18.54 -1.82 4.03
C ALA A 163 18.40 -3.30 3.67
N VAL A 164 17.39 -3.98 4.23
CA VAL A 164 17.04 -5.37 3.87
C VAL A 164 16.67 -5.44 2.39
N TYR A 165 15.91 -4.48 1.88
CA TYR A 165 15.56 -4.43 0.47
C TYR A 165 16.78 -4.30 -0.45
N GLN A 166 17.71 -3.39 -0.14
CA GLN A 166 18.96 -3.23 -0.90
C GLN A 166 19.81 -4.50 -0.90
N LYS A 167 19.89 -5.20 0.25
CA LYS A 167 20.55 -6.51 0.35
C LYS A 167 19.90 -7.54 -0.59
N ILE A 168 18.57 -7.64 -0.57
CA ILE A 168 17.81 -8.53 -1.44
C ILE A 168 18.08 -8.20 -2.91
N LEU A 169 18.05 -6.93 -3.30
CA LEU A 169 18.35 -6.53 -4.68
C LEU A 169 19.76 -6.95 -5.10
N LYS A 170 20.76 -6.73 -4.23
CA LYS A 170 22.15 -7.11 -4.48
C LYS A 170 22.31 -8.61 -4.69
N GLU A 171 21.70 -9.40 -3.81
CA GLU A 171 21.86 -10.86 -3.74
C GLU A 171 21.00 -11.61 -4.77
N ASN A 172 19.90 -11.00 -5.25
CA ASN A 172 18.92 -11.73 -6.06
C ASN A 172 18.74 -11.17 -7.47
N VAL A 173 18.77 -9.85 -7.70
CA VAL A 173 18.48 -9.28 -9.03
C VAL A 173 19.59 -9.61 -10.02
N ARG A 174 20.86 -9.31 -9.69
CA ARG A 174 21.97 -9.55 -10.61
C ARG A 174 22.14 -11.03 -10.95
N PRO A 175 22.11 -11.96 -9.98
CA PRO A 175 22.13 -13.37 -10.32
C PRO A 175 20.94 -13.79 -11.18
N SER A 176 19.72 -13.31 -10.90
CA SER A 176 18.55 -13.60 -11.74
C SER A 176 18.70 -13.09 -13.18
N VAL A 177 19.30 -11.91 -13.38
CA VAL A 177 19.59 -11.37 -14.71
C VAL A 177 20.52 -12.31 -15.49
N CYS A 178 21.55 -12.85 -14.83
CA CYS A 178 22.47 -13.83 -15.42
C CYS A 178 21.78 -15.16 -15.70
N ASP A 179 21.11 -15.74 -14.69
CA ASP A 179 20.41 -17.03 -14.77
C ASP A 179 19.36 -17.03 -15.89
N LEU A 180 18.64 -15.90 -16.06
CA LEU A 180 17.61 -15.69 -17.08
C LEU A 180 18.14 -15.18 -18.43
N LYS A 181 19.47 -15.00 -18.56
CA LYS A 181 20.16 -14.53 -19.77
C LYS A 181 19.57 -13.24 -20.35
N LEU A 182 19.24 -12.27 -19.49
CA LEU A 182 18.64 -11.02 -19.93
C LEU A 182 19.65 -10.14 -20.67
N LYS A 183 19.17 -9.38 -21.66
CA LYS A 183 19.99 -8.40 -22.40
C LYS A 183 20.55 -7.34 -21.44
N ARG A 184 21.71 -6.77 -21.78
CA ARG A 184 22.35 -5.68 -21.00
C ARG A 184 21.45 -4.46 -20.78
N THR A 185 20.40 -4.30 -21.58
CA THR A 185 19.42 -3.21 -21.52
C THR A 185 18.20 -3.52 -20.65
N TRP A 186 18.28 -4.49 -19.74
CA TRP A 186 17.20 -4.82 -18.82
C TRP A 186 16.82 -3.61 -17.93
N VAL A 187 15.56 -3.57 -17.51
CA VAL A 187 15.00 -2.51 -16.66
C VAL A 187 14.33 -3.16 -15.45
N LEU A 188 14.64 -2.65 -14.25
CA LEU A 188 13.98 -3.06 -13.02
C LEU A 188 12.61 -2.39 -12.93
N GLN A 189 11.55 -3.18 -12.81
CA GLN A 189 10.24 -2.68 -12.41
C GLN A 189 10.01 -2.99 -10.93
N GLN A 190 9.51 -2.01 -10.19
CA GLN A 190 9.11 -2.13 -8.78
C GLN A 190 7.90 -1.22 -8.52
N ASP A 191 7.10 -1.53 -7.51
CA ASP A 191 6.00 -0.66 -7.07
C ASP A 191 6.49 0.54 -6.24
N ASN A 192 5.58 1.47 -5.94
CA ASN A 192 5.87 2.68 -5.18
C ASN A 192 5.82 2.48 -3.66
N ASP A 193 6.06 1.27 -3.15
CA ASP A 193 6.15 1.05 -1.72
C ASP A 193 7.23 1.96 -1.09
N PRO A 194 6.98 2.60 0.07
CA PRO A 194 7.91 3.56 0.68
C PRO A 194 9.36 3.08 0.81
N LYS A 195 9.59 1.77 0.99
CA LYS A 195 10.97 1.23 1.08
C LYS A 195 11.66 1.11 -0.27
N HIS A 196 10.91 1.01 -1.37
CA HIS A 196 11.43 0.96 -2.74
C HIS A 196 11.76 2.36 -3.27
N THR A 197 10.98 3.35 -2.86
CA THR A 197 11.09 4.77 -3.27
C THR A 197 11.82 5.64 -2.25
N SER A 198 12.30 5.07 -1.13
CA SER A 198 13.06 5.82 -0.13
C SER A 198 14.30 6.45 -0.75
N LYS A 199 14.75 7.57 -0.18
CA LYS A 199 15.98 8.24 -0.61
C LYS A 199 17.17 7.28 -0.61
N SER A 200 17.30 6.50 0.47
CA SER A 200 18.37 5.49 0.62
C SER A 200 18.34 4.47 -0.51
N THR A 201 17.18 3.88 -0.82
CA THR A 201 17.05 2.89 -1.89
C THR A 201 17.28 3.51 -3.27
N SER A 202 16.76 4.71 -3.51
CA SER A 202 16.92 5.42 -4.78
C SER A 202 18.39 5.75 -5.07
N GLU A 203 19.13 6.24 -4.07
CA GLU A 203 20.57 6.47 -4.16
C GLU A 203 21.35 5.18 -4.39
N TRP A 204 20.96 4.10 -3.69
CA TRP A 204 21.60 2.79 -3.86
C TRP A 204 21.39 2.21 -5.26
N LEU A 205 20.19 2.31 -5.83
CA LEU A 205 19.90 1.89 -7.22
C LEU A 205 20.75 2.68 -8.23
N LYS A 206 20.84 4.00 -8.05
CA LYS A 206 21.68 4.88 -8.88
C LYS A 206 23.15 4.48 -8.80
N LYS A 207 23.68 4.28 -7.59
CA LYS A 207 25.08 3.85 -7.35
C LYS A 207 25.38 2.49 -8.00
N ASN A 208 24.42 1.58 -8.00
CA ASN A 208 24.58 0.24 -8.58
C ASN A 208 24.24 0.17 -10.08
N LYS A 209 23.99 1.31 -10.73
CA LYS A 209 23.66 1.44 -12.16
C LYS A 209 22.46 0.59 -12.57
N MET A 210 21.47 0.47 -11.69
CA MET A 210 20.22 -0.23 -12.00
C MET A 210 19.21 0.77 -12.56
N LYS A 211 18.82 0.57 -13.82
CA LYS A 211 17.78 1.36 -14.46
C LYS A 211 16.42 0.90 -13.92
N THR A 212 15.64 1.84 -13.39
CA THR A 212 14.29 1.57 -12.86
C THR A 212 13.24 2.11 -13.82
N LEU A 213 12.15 1.38 -14.01
CA LEU A 213 10.98 1.82 -14.75
C LEU A 213 10.18 2.81 -13.90
N GLU A 214 9.74 3.92 -14.49
CA GLU A 214 8.78 4.81 -13.84
C GLU A 214 7.44 4.09 -13.65
N TRP A 215 6.88 4.18 -12.44
CA TRP A 215 5.68 3.43 -12.08
C TRP A 215 4.57 4.34 -11.55
N PRO A 216 3.35 4.26 -12.10
CA PRO A 216 2.21 5.00 -11.56
C PRO A 216 1.79 4.44 -10.20
N SER A 217 1.42 5.33 -9.29
CA SER A 217 0.90 4.94 -7.98
C SER A 217 -0.41 4.16 -8.10
N GLN A 218 -0.64 3.21 -7.18
CA GLN A 218 -1.89 2.43 -7.08
C GLN A 218 -2.29 1.66 -8.35
N SER A 219 -1.33 1.16 -9.13
CA SER A 219 -1.58 0.39 -10.35
C SER A 219 -1.15 -1.08 -10.21
N PRO A 220 -1.82 -1.90 -9.37
CA PRO A 220 -1.51 -3.31 -9.22
C PRO A 220 -1.87 -4.12 -10.48
N ASP A 221 -2.89 -3.70 -11.22
CA ASP A 221 -3.33 -4.27 -12.50
C ASP A 221 -2.24 -4.19 -13.59
N LEU A 222 -1.37 -3.20 -13.48
CA LEU A 222 -0.19 -3.07 -14.31
C LEU A 222 0.96 -3.97 -13.88
N ASN A 223 0.98 -4.56 -12.68
CA ASN A 223 2.13 -5.33 -12.21
C ASN A 223 2.05 -6.82 -12.63
N PRO A 224 2.89 -7.29 -13.58
CA PRO A 224 2.79 -8.67 -14.11
C PRO A 224 3.00 -9.75 -13.06
N ILE A 225 3.78 -9.46 -12.01
CA ILE A 225 4.16 -10.45 -10.99
C ILE A 225 3.00 -10.81 -10.05
N GLU A 226 1.96 -9.97 -9.95
CA GLU A 226 0.79 -10.24 -9.10
C GLU A 226 0.07 -11.53 -9.52
N MET A 227 0.08 -11.83 -10.83
CA MET A 227 -0.45 -13.09 -11.35
C MET A 227 0.38 -14.30 -10.86
N LEU A 228 1.70 -14.19 -10.86
CA LEU A 228 2.58 -15.27 -10.37
C LEU A 228 2.42 -15.46 -8.87
N TRP A 229 2.24 -14.36 -8.14
CA TRP A 229 1.93 -14.43 -6.73
C TRP A 229 0.62 -15.14 -6.45
N HIS A 230 -0.44 -14.83 -7.20
CA HIS A 230 -1.72 -15.52 -7.09
C HIS A 230 -1.55 -17.03 -7.30
N ASP A 231 -0.84 -17.44 -8.34
CA ASP A 231 -0.58 -18.85 -8.63
C ASP A 231 0.20 -19.51 -7.50
N LEU A 232 1.25 -18.86 -6.99
CA LEU A 232 2.04 -19.35 -5.86
C LEU A 232 1.17 -19.56 -4.62
N LYS A 233 0.26 -18.63 -4.30
CA LYS A 233 -0.67 -18.80 -3.16
C LYS A 233 -1.49 -20.06 -3.31
N LYS A 234 -2.03 -20.27 -4.51
CA LYS A 234 -2.95 -21.38 -4.79
C LYS A 234 -2.26 -22.72 -4.59
N VAL A 235 -1.06 -22.88 -5.14
CA VAL A 235 -0.31 -24.15 -5.06
C VAL A 235 0.28 -24.40 -3.67
N VAL A 236 0.81 -23.37 -3.01
CA VAL A 236 1.33 -23.50 -1.63
C VAL A 236 0.19 -23.81 -0.66
N HIS A 237 -0.97 -23.19 -0.82
CA HIS A 237 -2.15 -23.48 0.00
C HIS A 237 -2.63 -24.93 -0.18
N ALA A 238 -2.61 -25.46 -1.41
CA ALA A 238 -2.98 -26.85 -1.70
C ALA A 238 -2.04 -27.86 -1.01
N ARG A 239 -0.77 -27.49 -0.76
CA ARG A 239 0.19 -28.33 -0.01
C ARG A 239 -0.02 -28.35 1.50
N LYS A 240 -0.93 -27.51 2.04
CA LYS A 240 -1.30 -27.47 3.47
C LYS A 240 -0.07 -27.46 4.43
N PRO A 241 0.81 -26.44 4.36
CA PRO A 241 1.96 -26.37 5.25
C PRO A 241 1.51 -26.30 6.72
N SER A 242 2.16 -27.08 7.58
CA SER A 242 1.80 -27.24 9.00
C SER A 242 2.58 -26.32 9.94
N ASN A 243 3.67 -25.73 9.44
CA ASN A 243 4.53 -24.80 10.16
C ASN A 243 5.20 -23.79 9.19
N VAL A 244 5.87 -22.78 9.77
CA VAL A 244 6.52 -21.71 9.00
C VAL A 244 7.66 -22.23 8.14
N ALA A 245 8.42 -23.24 8.59
CA ALA A 245 9.55 -23.77 7.82
C ALA A 245 9.07 -24.51 6.56
N GLU A 246 8.03 -25.34 6.68
CA GLU A 246 7.35 -25.96 5.53
C GLU A 246 6.79 -24.90 4.58
N LEU A 247 6.14 -23.86 5.11
CA LEU A 247 5.61 -22.77 4.30
C LEU A 247 6.73 -22.07 3.50
N GLN A 248 7.89 -21.82 4.12
CA GLN A 248 9.04 -21.24 3.44
C GLN A 248 9.57 -22.18 2.34
N GLN A 249 9.69 -23.48 2.64
CA GLN A 249 10.19 -24.45 1.68
C GLN A 249 9.23 -24.62 0.50
N PHE A 250 7.93 -24.74 0.75
CA PHE A 250 6.92 -24.87 -0.28
C PHE A 250 6.88 -23.64 -1.18
N CYS A 251 7.03 -22.43 -0.62
CA CYS A 251 7.18 -21.22 -1.43
C CYS A 251 8.36 -21.33 -2.41
N LYS A 252 9.52 -21.83 -1.97
CA LYS A 252 10.70 -21.99 -2.82
C LYS A 252 10.50 -23.07 -3.89
N ASP A 253 10.02 -24.24 -3.48
CA ASP A 253 9.79 -25.38 -4.38
C ASP A 253 8.81 -25.01 -5.50
N GLU A 254 7.66 -24.43 -5.13
CA GLU A 254 6.60 -24.13 -6.09
C GLU A 254 6.96 -22.95 -6.99
N TRP A 255 7.74 -21.99 -6.48
CA TRP A 255 8.26 -20.90 -7.30
C TRP A 255 9.21 -21.40 -8.39
N ALA A 256 10.10 -22.34 -8.06
CA ALA A 256 11.03 -22.94 -9.02
C ALA A 256 10.32 -23.73 -10.13
N LYS A 257 9.10 -24.21 -9.88
CA LYS A 257 8.27 -24.94 -10.85
C LYS A 257 7.48 -24.04 -11.80
N ILE A 258 7.47 -22.72 -11.59
CA ILE A 258 6.72 -21.80 -12.46
C ILE A 258 7.31 -21.85 -13.88
N PRO A 259 6.53 -22.23 -14.90
CA PRO A 259 7.07 -22.38 -16.25
C PRO A 259 7.32 -21.00 -16.91
N PRO A 260 8.38 -20.84 -17.71
CA PRO A 260 8.68 -19.60 -18.43
C PRO A 260 7.51 -19.00 -19.20
N GLN A 261 6.69 -19.86 -19.83
CA GLN A 261 5.50 -19.45 -20.59
C GLN A 261 4.49 -18.71 -19.72
N ARG A 262 4.37 -19.08 -18.44
CA ARG A 262 3.49 -18.41 -17.49
C ARG A 262 3.99 -16.99 -17.19
N CYS A 263 5.30 -16.80 -17.08
CA CYS A 263 5.92 -15.48 -16.90
C CYS A 263 5.84 -14.62 -18.17
N ASN A 264 6.01 -15.22 -19.35
CA ASN A 264 5.96 -14.51 -20.62
C ASN A 264 4.57 -13.95 -20.92
N ARG A 265 3.50 -14.73 -20.70
CA ARG A 265 2.13 -14.35 -21.07
C ARG A 265 1.71 -12.92 -20.65
N PRO A 266 1.82 -12.51 -19.37
CA PRO A 266 1.44 -11.15 -18.96
C PRO A 266 2.35 -10.08 -19.58
N ILE A 267 3.63 -10.37 -19.80
CA ILE A 267 4.61 -9.45 -20.39
C ILE A 267 4.36 -9.27 -21.90
N ALA A 268 4.11 -10.36 -22.63
CA ALA A 268 3.76 -10.31 -24.06
C ALA A 268 2.46 -9.54 -24.30
N SER A 269 1.49 -9.65 -23.39
CA SER A 269 0.22 -8.92 -23.45
C SER A 269 0.28 -7.49 -22.88
N TYR A 270 1.44 -7.02 -22.43
CA TYR A 270 1.55 -5.78 -21.64
C TYR A 270 1.03 -4.55 -22.37
N GLY A 271 1.29 -4.45 -23.68
CA GLY A 271 0.76 -3.37 -24.52
C GLY A 271 -0.77 -3.27 -24.45
N LYS A 272 -1.49 -4.40 -24.38
CA LYS A 272 -2.95 -4.41 -24.23
C LYS A 272 -3.40 -3.85 -22.87
N ARG A 273 -2.62 -4.07 -21.80
CA ARG A 273 -2.90 -3.49 -20.47
C ARG A 273 -2.76 -1.97 -20.50
N LEU A 274 -1.69 -1.48 -21.12
CA LEU A 274 -1.45 -0.03 -21.27
C LEU A 274 -2.57 0.64 -22.07
N ILE A 275 -2.98 0.04 -23.21
CA ILE A 275 -4.11 0.53 -24.01
C ILE A 275 -5.40 0.56 -23.17
N ALA A 276 -5.65 -0.48 -22.37
CA ALA A 276 -6.82 -0.52 -21.50
C ALA A 276 -6.81 0.59 -20.43
N VAL A 277 -5.66 0.87 -19.81
CA VAL A 277 -5.51 1.97 -18.84
C VAL A 277 -5.74 3.33 -19.50
N VAL A 278 -5.19 3.54 -20.70
CA VAL A 278 -5.39 4.78 -21.46
C VAL A 278 -6.87 4.96 -21.83
N ALA A 279 -7.52 3.89 -22.33
CA ALA A 279 -8.95 3.90 -22.64
C ALA A 279 -9.81 4.18 -21.39
N ALA A 280 -9.40 3.64 -20.23
CA ALA A 280 -10.03 3.91 -18.94
C ALA A 280 -9.67 5.29 -18.35
N LYS A 281 -8.88 6.12 -19.05
CA LYS A 281 -8.39 7.44 -18.59
C LYS A 281 -7.70 7.36 -17.22
N GLY A 282 -6.92 6.31 -17.00
CA GLY A 282 -6.24 6.03 -15.72
C GLY A 282 -7.12 5.35 -14.67
N GLY A 283 -8.35 4.98 -15.01
CA GLY A 283 -9.23 4.18 -14.16
C GLY A 283 -8.82 2.69 -14.08
N PRO A 284 -9.43 1.91 -13.16
CA PRO A 284 -9.13 0.50 -12.99
C PRO A 284 -9.45 -0.33 -14.24
N THR A 285 -8.58 -1.29 -14.54
CA THR A 285 -8.80 -2.25 -15.64
C THR A 285 -9.25 -3.61 -15.12
N SER A 286 -9.61 -4.52 -16.03
CA SER A 286 -10.01 -5.90 -15.69
C SER A 286 -8.83 -6.84 -15.39
N TYR A 287 -7.59 -6.33 -15.40
CA TYR A 287 -6.36 -7.10 -15.23
C TYR A 287 -5.93 -7.30 -13.78
#